data_AF-A0A0W0ZJ23-F1
#
_entry.id   AF-A0A0W0ZJ23-F1
#
_cell.length_a   1.000
_cell.length_b   1.000
_cell.length_c   1.000
_cell.angle_alpha   90.00
_cell.angle_beta   90.00
_cell.angle_gamma   90.00
#
_symmetry.space_group_name_H-M   'P 1'
#
loop_
_entity.id
_entity.type
_entity.pdbx_description
1 polymer ?
#
loop_
_entity_poly.entity_id
_entity_poly.type
_entity_poly.pdbx_seq_one_letter_code
_entity_poly.pdbx_strand_id
1 'polypeptide(L)' 'MSNRTVLVIAHRLSTILSMDNILVMDNGKIIETGNHKQLIDAGGFYNTLWNAQSGHSFI' A
#
# COMPACT_ATOMS: atom_id res chain seq x y z
N MET A 1 -5.18 17.43 1.48
CA MET A 1 -5.10 17.38 2.95
C MET A 1 -3.99 18.34 3.35
N SER A 2 -4.31 19.53 3.86
CA SER A 2 -3.29 20.55 4.15
C SER A 2 -3.15 20.73 5.65
N ASN A 3 -1.91 20.65 6.14
CA ASN A 3 -1.51 20.94 7.52
C ASN A 3 -2.16 20.04 8.61
N ARG A 4 -2.32 18.74 8.34
CA ARG A 4 -2.78 17.74 9.31
C ARG A 4 -2.06 16.43 9.08
N THR A 5 -1.74 15.72 10.17
CA THR A 5 -1.32 14.31 10.10
C THR A 5 -2.57 13.44 9.92
N VAL A 6 -2.56 12.57 8.93
CA VAL A 6 -3.68 11.68 8.63
C VAL A 6 -3.18 10.24 8.68
N LEU A 7 -3.86 9.41 9.46
CA LEU A 7 -3.67 7.97 9.49
C LEU A 7 -4.90 7.32 8.87
N VAL A 8 -4.70 6.55 7.81
CA VAL A 8 -5.78 5.83 7.12
C VAL A 8 -5.50 4.33 7.20
N ILE A 9 -6.47 3.58 7.72
CA ILE A 9 -6.50 2.12 7.63
C ILE A 9 -7.43 1.78 6.46
N ALA A 10 -6.88 1.18 5.42
CA ALA A 10 -7.62 0.92 4.19
C ALA A 10 -7.87 -0.56 3.98
N HIS A 11 -9.10 -0.91 3.63
CA HIS A 11 -9.42 -2.21 3.05
C HIS A 11 -9.18 -2.22 1.52
N ARG A 12 -9.27 -1.06 0.88
CA ARG A 12 -9.04 -0.86 -0.55
C ARG A 12 -7.73 -0.14 -0.77
N LEU A 13 -6.78 -0.77 -1.47
CA LEU A 13 -5.47 -0.16 -1.72
C LEU A 13 -5.55 1.09 -2.61
N SER A 14 -6.58 1.20 -3.45
CA SER A 14 -6.79 2.37 -4.31
C SER A 14 -6.99 3.67 -3.54
N THR A 15 -7.46 3.62 -2.28
CA THR A 15 -7.70 4.83 -1.47
C THR A 15 -6.43 5.37 -0.83
N ILE A 16 -5.33 4.61 -0.81
CA ILE A 16 -4.06 5.00 -0.17
C ILE A 16 -2.93 5.29 -1.18
N LEU A 17 -3.24 5.28 -2.48
CA LEU A 17 -2.26 5.52 -3.55
C LEU A 17 -1.54 6.87 -3.43
N SER A 18 -2.24 7.89 -2.95
CA SER A 18 -1.73 9.26 -2.78
C SER A 18 -1.15 9.53 -1.41
N MET A 19 -1.00 8.52 -0.55
CA MET A 19 -0.41 8.70 0.78
C MET A 19 1.10 8.90 0.66
N ASP A 20 1.62 9.81 1.48
CA ASP A 20 3.05 10.11 1.52
C ASP A 20 3.89 8.90 1.96
N ASN A 21 3.33 8.07 2.85
CA ASN A 21 3.93 6.82 3.31
C ASN A 21 2.86 5.77 3.59
N ILE A 22 3.13 4.52 3.21
CA ILE A 22 2.27 3.35 3.41
C ILE A 22 3.03 2.35 4.29
N LEU A 23 2.36 1.85 5.33
CA LEU A 23 2.88 0.83 6.23
C LEU A 23 2.15 -0.48 5.94
N VAL A 24 2.90 -1.52 5.57
CA VAL A 24 2.35 -2.84 5.30
C VAL A 24 2.59 -3.70 6.51
N MET A 25 1.50 -4.24 7.07
CA MET A 25 1.54 -5.06 8.26
C MET A 25 1.16 -6.50 7.94
N ASP A 26 1.92 -7.43 8.52
CA ASP A 26 1.62 -8.85 8.52
C ASP A 26 1.94 -9.43 9.91
N ASN A 27 1.06 -10.28 10.43
CA ASN A 27 1.23 -10.93 11.74
C ASN A 27 1.62 -9.98 12.89
N GLY A 28 1.03 -8.77 12.92
CA GLY A 28 1.28 -7.76 13.95
C GLY A 28 2.64 -7.04 13.83
N LYS A 29 3.36 -7.20 12.72
CA LYS A 29 4.64 -6.54 12.45
C LYS A 29 4.56 -5.72 11.18
N ILE A 30 5.31 -4.62 11.13
CA ILE A 30 5.51 -3.85 9.90
C ILE A 30 6.57 -4.60 9.08
N ILE A 31 6.19 -5.07 7.90
CA ILE A 31 7.08 -5.83 7.01
C ILE A 31 7.63 -4.96 5.87
N GLU A 32 6.88 -3.92 5.46
CA GLU A 32 7.30 -2.99 4.41
C GLU A 32 6.83 -1.56 4.74
N THR A 33 7.59 -0.58 4.28
CA THR A 33 7.25 0.85 4.38
C THR A 33 7.74 1.60 3.16
N GLY A 34 6.95 2.56 2.69
CA GLY A 34 7.30 3.43 1.57
C GLY A 34 6.07 4.02 0.91
N ASN A 35 6.26 4.86 -0.09
CA ASN A 35 5.14 5.29 -0.94
C ASN A 35 4.74 4.18 -1.93
N HIS A 36 3.60 4.34 -2.59
CA HIS A 36 3.07 3.36 -3.54
C HIS A 36 4.10 2.92 -4.58
N LYS A 37 4.81 3.88 -5.21
CA LYS A 37 5.80 3.57 -6.25
C LYS A 37 6.94 2.72 -5.71
N GLN A 38 7.52 3.10 -4.56
CA GLN A 38 8.61 2.36 -3.94
C GLN A 38 8.21 0.91 -3.62
N LEU A 39 6.98 0.71 -3.13
CA LEU A 39 6.49 -0.61 -2.74
C LEU A 39 6.16 -1.50 -3.96
N ILE A 40 5.68 -0.91 -5.06
CA ILE A 40 5.49 -1.63 -6.33
C ILE A 40 6.85 -2.01 -6.93
N ASP A 41 7.80 -1.07 -6.99
CA ASP A 41 9.14 -1.30 -7.54
C ASP A 41 9.93 -2.35 -6.72
N ALA A 42 9.68 -2.42 -5.41
CA ALA A 42 10.25 -3.45 -4.54
C ALA A 42 9.69 -4.86 -4.81
N GLY A 43 8.53 -4.98 -5.44
CA GLY A 43 7.94 -6.25 -5.86
C GLY A 43 7.50 -7.18 -4.71
N GLY A 44 7.42 -6.68 -3.48
CA GLY A 44 7.17 -7.49 -2.28
C GLY A 44 5.69 -7.73 -1.97
N PHE A 45 5.34 -7.76 -0.67
CA PHE A 45 4.02 -8.17 -0.21
C PHE A 45 2.93 -7.19 -0.63
N TYR A 46 3.21 -5.89 -0.57
CA TYR A 46 2.34 -4.85 -1.07
C TYR A 46 1.94 -5.07 -2.54
N ASN A 47 2.92 -5.40 -3.40
CA ASN A 47 2.67 -5.64 -4.82
C ASN A 47 1.72 -6.84 -5.04
N THR A 48 1.90 -7.91 -4.24
CA THR A 48 1.00 -9.07 -4.26
C THR A 48 -0.44 -8.68 -3.90
N LEU A 49 -0.62 -7.91 -2.82
CA LEU A 49 -1.93 -7.42 -2.41
C LEU A 49 -2.54 -6.47 -3.46
N TRP A 50 -1.71 -5.61 -4.04
CA TRP A 50 -2.10 -4.67 -5.08
C TRP A 50 -2.65 -5.40 -6.30
N ASN A 51 -1.93 -6.39 -6.81
CA ASN A 51 -2.35 -7.17 -7.97
C ASN A 51 -3.66 -7.93 -7.71
N ALA A 52 -3.84 -8.47 -6.49
CA ALA A 52 -5.06 -9.15 -6.11
C ALA A 52 -6.29 -8.21 -6.06
N GLN A 53 -6.12 -6.95 -5.64
CA GLN A 53 -7.23 -5.99 -5.53
C GLN A 53 -7.49 -5.18 -6.80
N SER A 54 -6.46 -4.90 -7.59
CA SER A 54 -6.56 -4.04 -8.79
C SER A 54 -7.13 -4.76 -10.01
N GLY A 55 -7.47 -6.06 -9.87
CA GLY A 55 -8.12 -6.83 -10.93
C GLY A 55 -7.21 -7.07 -12.14
N HIS A 56 -5.88 -6.87 -12.01
CA HIS A 56 -4.92 -7.37 -12.99
C HIS A 56 -4.85 -8.89 -12.88
N SER A 57 -5.87 -9.53 -13.46
CA SER A 57 -5.81 -10.90 -13.92
C SER A 57 -4.62 -10.97 -14.87
N PHE A 58 -3.57 -11.68 -14.47
CA PHE A 58 -2.54 -12.12 -15.39
C PHE A 58 -3.22 -12.99 -16.45
N ILE A 59 -3.51 -12.40 -17.61
CA ILE A 59 -3.61 -13.09 -18.90
C ILE A 59 -2.35 -12.75 -19.69
#